data_AF-A0A8X6PM03-F1
#
_entry.id   AF-A0A8X6PM03-F1
#
_cell.length_a   1.000
_cell.length_b   1.000
_cell.length_c   1.000
_cell.angle_alpha   90.00
_cell.angle_beta   90.00
_cell.angle_gamma   90.00
#
_symmetry.space_group_name_H-M   'P 1'
#
loop_
_entity.id
_entity.type
_entity.pdbx_description
1 polymer ?
#
loop_
_entity_poly.entity_id
_entity_poly.type
_entity_poly.pdbx_seq_one_letter_code
_entity_poly.pdbx_strand_id
1 'polypeptide(L)'
;EAYNNLVLDLELAERQDFYFGAKLVRGAYMEQERIRAQKIGYEDPINESYEATTEMYHSTLSEILRRIVRRGDRKTAVMVATHNEDTVRFTVNKMEEMGIKPEHKVICFGQLYGMCDQ
;
A
#
# COMPACT_ATOMS: atom_id res chain seq x y z
N GLU A 1 5.98 -9.88 -5.26
CA GLU A 1 4.64 -10.22 -5.82
C GLU A 1 3.60 -9.13 -5.61
N ALA A 2 3.42 -8.63 -4.38
CA ALA A 2 2.34 -7.69 -4.01
C ALA A 2 2.16 -6.48 -4.95
N TYR A 3 3.26 -5.84 -5.38
CA TYR A 3 3.21 -4.72 -6.34
C TYR A 3 2.55 -5.13 -7.66
N ASN A 4 2.94 -6.27 -8.23
CA ASN A 4 2.41 -6.75 -9.50
C ASN A 4 0.93 -7.09 -9.39
N ASN A 5 0.52 -7.76 -8.30
CA ASN A 5 -0.88 -8.10 -8.05
C ASN A 5 -1.73 -6.82 -7.94
N LEU A 6 -1.24 -5.81 -7.24
CA LEU A 6 -1.90 -4.50 -7.15
C LEU A 6 -2.07 -3.85 -8.54
N VAL A 7 -1.02 -3.84 -9.37
CA VAL A 7 -1.10 -3.27 -10.73
C VAL A 7 -2.18 -4.00 -11.54
N LEU A 8 -2.21 -5.33 -11.50
CA LEU A 8 -3.21 -6.14 -12.20
C LEU A 8 -4.64 -5.84 -11.70
N ASP A 9 -4.83 -5.70 -10.39
CA ASP A 9 -6.14 -5.38 -9.82
C ASP A 9 -6.60 -3.97 -10.18
N LEU A 10 -5.68 -2.99 -10.21
CA LEU A 10 -5.96 -1.62 -10.66
C LEU A 10 -6.31 -1.55 -12.16
N GLU A 11 -5.69 -2.38 -12.99
CA GLU A 11 -6.02 -2.52 -14.41
C GLU A 11 -7.39 -3.18 -14.59
N LEU A 12 -7.66 -4.25 -13.84
CA LEU A 12 -8.94 -4.94 -13.87
C LEU A 12 -10.08 -4.01 -13.44
N ALA A 13 -9.88 -3.25 -12.36
CA ALA A 13 -10.87 -2.29 -11.87
C ALA A 13 -11.19 -1.18 -12.86
N GLU A 14 -10.19 -0.71 -13.62
CA GLU A 14 -10.43 0.25 -14.71
C GLU A 14 -11.21 -0.41 -15.84
N ARG A 15 -10.78 -1.59 -16.30
CA ARG A 15 -11.40 -2.27 -17.45
C ARG A 15 -12.85 -2.68 -17.20
N GLN A 16 -13.18 -3.04 -15.97
CA GLN A 16 -14.51 -3.50 -15.57
C GLN A 16 -15.33 -2.39 -14.88
N ASP A 17 -14.80 -1.17 -14.83
CA ASP A 17 -15.41 0.03 -14.27
C ASP A 17 -15.97 -0.08 -12.83
N PHE A 18 -15.28 -0.84 -11.97
CA PHE A 18 -15.63 -0.92 -10.54
C PHE A 18 -14.73 -0.05 -9.65
N TYR A 19 -15.15 0.09 -8.39
CA TYR A 19 -14.40 0.81 -7.35
C TYR A 19 -13.28 -0.07 -6.79
N PHE A 20 -12.07 0.44 -6.80
CA PHE A 20 -10.91 -0.20 -6.19
C PHE A 20 -10.59 0.44 -4.84
N GLY A 21 -10.42 -0.39 -3.81
CA GLY A 21 -9.96 0.04 -2.49
C GLY A 21 -8.87 -0.90 -1.99
N ALA A 22 -7.74 -0.36 -1.54
CA ALA A 22 -6.67 -1.16 -0.94
C ALA A 22 -6.31 -0.65 0.46
N LYS A 23 -6.03 -1.57 1.38
CA LYS A 23 -5.37 -1.26 2.64
C LYS A 23 -3.93 -1.74 2.55
N LEU A 24 -2.99 -0.82 2.48
CA LEU A 24 -1.56 -1.15 2.46
C LEU A 24 -1.05 -1.36 3.88
N VAL A 25 -0.40 -2.49 4.09
CA VAL A 25 0.32 -2.88 5.33
C VAL A 25 1.68 -3.47 4.93
N ARG A 26 2.66 -3.47 5.84
CA ARG A 26 3.95 -4.15 5.59
C ARG A 26 3.88 -5.68 5.70
N GLY A 27 2.93 -6.19 6.51
CA GLY A 27 2.82 -7.61 6.85
C GLY A 27 3.02 -7.84 8.35
N ALA A 28 2.51 -8.96 8.85
CA ALA A 28 2.54 -9.31 10.28
C ALA A 28 3.06 -10.73 10.56
N TYR A 29 3.42 -11.49 9.52
CA TYR A 29 3.66 -12.93 9.61
C TYR A 29 5.03 -13.37 9.06
N MET A 30 6.02 -12.47 9.06
CA MET A 30 7.32 -12.67 8.40
C MET A 30 8.05 -13.92 8.89
N GLU A 31 8.07 -14.15 10.21
CA GLU A 31 8.73 -15.32 10.79
C GLU A 31 7.95 -16.61 10.49
N GLN A 32 6.62 -16.59 10.62
CA GLN A 32 5.79 -17.77 10.35
C GLN A 32 5.90 -18.20 8.87
N GLU A 33 5.88 -17.25 7.94
CA GLU A 33 5.99 -17.54 6.50
C GLU A 33 7.39 -18.08 6.15
N ARG A 34 8.46 -17.53 6.74
CA ARG A 34 9.83 -18.06 6.57
C ARG A 34 9.96 -19.50 7.04
N ILE A 35 9.47 -19.80 8.25
CA ILE A 35 9.48 -21.15 8.81
C ILE A 35 8.67 -22.11 7.91
N ARG A 36 7.52 -21.65 7.42
CA ARG A 36 6.66 -22.44 6.55
C ARG A 36 7.31 -22.73 5.19
N ALA A 37 7.93 -21.73 4.57
CA ALA A 37 8.66 -21.85 3.31
C ALA A 37 9.78 -22.89 3.41
N GLN A 38 10.59 -22.83 4.48
CA GLN A 38 11.63 -23.82 4.75
C GLN A 38 11.07 -25.23 4.98
N LYS A 39 9.96 -25.36 5.71
CA LYS A 39 9.35 -26.66 6.03
C LYS A 39 8.76 -27.36 4.80
N ILE A 40 8.13 -26.61 3.90
CA ILE A 40 7.44 -27.15 2.72
C ILE A 40 8.36 -27.19 1.50
N GLY A 41 9.42 -26.36 1.46
CA GLY A 41 10.39 -26.32 0.38
C GLY A 41 9.99 -25.41 -0.78
N TYR A 42 9.26 -24.31 -0.50
CA TYR A 42 8.99 -23.25 -1.48
C TYR A 42 9.81 -21.99 -1.16
N GLU A 43 9.90 -21.08 -2.12
CA GLU A 43 10.64 -19.82 -1.99
C GLU A 43 10.08 -18.95 -0.85
N ASP A 44 10.95 -18.29 -0.08
CA ASP A 44 10.54 -17.35 0.96
C ASP A 44 9.77 -16.17 0.32
N PRO A 45 8.46 -15.99 0.61
CA PRO A 45 7.69 -14.91 0.00
C PRO A 45 7.96 -13.55 0.65
N ILE A 46 8.72 -13.51 1.75
CA ILE A 46 9.00 -12.30 2.52
C ILE A 46 10.21 -11.60 1.94
N ASN A 47 10.14 -10.27 1.83
CA ASN A 47 11.30 -9.47 1.45
C ASN A 47 12.49 -9.73 2.38
N GLU A 48 13.70 -9.64 1.83
CA GLU A 48 14.94 -9.90 2.57
C GLU A 48 15.14 -8.97 3.78
N SER A 49 14.71 -7.70 3.66
CA SER A 49 14.96 -6.65 4.63
C SER A 49 13.76 -5.72 4.86
N TYR A 50 13.87 -4.92 5.93
CA TYR A 50 12.91 -3.85 6.24
C TYR A 50 12.91 -2.76 5.15
N GLU A 51 14.10 -2.45 4.63
CA GLU A 51 14.31 -1.47 3.57
C GLU A 51 13.64 -1.91 2.27
N ALA A 52 13.84 -3.16 1.85
CA ALA A 52 13.18 -3.74 0.69
C ALA A 52 11.65 -3.73 0.84
N THR A 53 11.15 -4.01 2.05
CA THR A 53 9.71 -3.90 2.35
C THR A 53 9.21 -2.46 2.27
N THR A 54 10.00 -1.50 2.74
CA THR A 54 9.66 -0.08 2.69
C THR A 54 9.66 0.44 1.26
N GLU A 55 10.65 0.07 0.45
CA GLU A 55 10.72 0.41 -0.98
C GLU A 55 9.52 -0.15 -1.76
N MET A 56 9.18 -1.42 -1.54
CA MET A 56 8.01 -2.03 -2.18
C MET A 56 6.71 -1.35 -1.72
N TYR A 57 6.58 -1.02 -0.42
CA TYR A 57 5.42 -0.29 0.10
C TYR A 57 5.28 1.09 -0.57
N HIS A 58 6.35 1.88 -0.64
CA HIS A 58 6.35 3.21 -1.26
C HIS A 58 6.08 3.14 -2.77
N SER A 59 6.64 2.14 -3.46
CA SER A 59 6.36 1.90 -4.88
C SER A 59 4.89 1.56 -5.12
N THR A 60 4.33 0.67 -4.30
CA THR A 60 2.92 0.25 -4.35
C THR A 60 1.99 1.44 -4.09
N LEU A 61 2.27 2.25 -3.06
CA LEU A 61 1.52 3.46 -2.76
C LEU A 61 1.59 4.46 -3.93
N SER A 62 2.78 4.71 -4.47
CA SER A 62 3.00 5.65 -5.59
C SER A 62 2.19 5.25 -6.83
N GLU A 63 2.09 3.95 -7.11
CA GLU A 63 1.23 3.43 -8.19
C GLU A 63 -0.24 3.78 -7.96
N ILE A 64 -0.76 3.53 -6.76
CA ILE A 64 -2.16 3.85 -6.44
C ILE A 64 -2.42 5.35 -6.57
N LEU A 65 -1.52 6.19 -6.04
CA LEU A 65 -1.65 7.65 -6.12
C LEU A 65 -1.64 8.13 -7.59
N ARG A 66 -0.76 7.55 -8.43
CA ARG A 66 -0.75 7.83 -9.87
C ARG A 66 -2.06 7.45 -10.52
N ARG A 67 -2.63 6.32 -10.13
CA ARG A 67 -3.92 5.84 -10.65
C ARG A 67 -5.08 6.74 -10.25
N ILE A 68 -5.09 7.22 -8.99
CA ILE A 68 -6.07 8.19 -8.47
C ILE A 68 -6.06 9.45 -9.33
N VAL A 69 -4.87 10.03 -9.57
CA VAL A 69 -4.74 11.26 -10.37
C VAL A 69 -5.14 11.02 -11.82
N ARG A 70 -4.63 9.95 -12.44
CA ARG A 70 -4.89 9.66 -13.85
C ARG A 70 -6.37 9.41 -14.13
N ARG A 71 -7.07 8.71 -13.23
CA ARG A 71 -8.49 8.36 -13.41
C ARG A 71 -9.41 9.54 -13.10
N GLY A 72 -9.10 10.32 -12.05
CA GLY A 72 -9.82 11.57 -11.72
C GLY A 72 -11.27 11.42 -11.24
N ASP A 73 -11.87 10.24 -11.36
CA ASP A 73 -13.27 9.94 -11.03
C ASP A 73 -13.50 9.48 -9.57
N ARG A 74 -12.43 9.45 -8.77
CA ARG A 74 -12.44 9.05 -7.35
C ARG A 74 -12.92 7.61 -7.10
N LYS A 75 -12.83 6.72 -8.08
CA LYS A 75 -13.16 5.28 -7.93
C LYS A 75 -11.98 4.43 -7.43
N THR A 76 -10.83 5.04 -7.16
CA THR A 76 -9.66 4.37 -6.56
C THR A 76 -9.39 5.02 -5.20
N ALA A 77 -9.26 4.21 -4.16
CA ALA A 77 -8.96 4.69 -2.81
C ALA A 77 -7.92 3.79 -2.11
N VAL A 78 -7.18 4.38 -1.16
CA VAL A 78 -6.18 3.66 -0.36
C VAL A 78 -6.25 4.03 1.11
N MET A 79 -6.13 3.01 1.97
CA MET A 79 -5.79 3.18 3.38
C MET A 79 -4.30 2.91 3.56
N VAL A 80 -3.56 3.91 4.02
CA VAL A 80 -2.16 3.82 4.43
C VAL A 80 -2.15 3.35 5.89
N ALA A 81 -2.01 2.05 6.10
CA ALA A 81 -2.04 1.46 7.44
C ALA A 81 -0.63 1.21 7.98
N THR A 82 -0.11 2.19 8.72
CA THR A 82 1.27 2.20 9.23
C THR A 82 1.41 3.12 10.44
N HIS A 83 2.31 2.75 11.37
CA HIS A 83 2.77 3.64 12.44
C HIS A 83 4.11 4.33 12.10
N ASN A 84 4.70 4.02 10.95
CA ASN A 84 5.99 4.62 10.57
C ASN A 84 5.79 6.04 10.04
N GLU A 85 6.27 7.01 10.80
CA GLU A 85 6.16 8.44 10.52
C GLU A 85 6.72 8.81 9.13
N ASP A 86 7.86 8.23 8.73
CA ASP A 86 8.47 8.51 7.42
C ASP A 86 7.54 8.14 6.26
N THR A 87 6.80 7.04 6.39
CA THR A 87 5.83 6.59 5.38
C THR A 87 4.59 7.48 5.38
N VAL A 88 4.16 7.96 6.54
CA VAL A 88 3.08 8.96 6.64
C VAL A 88 3.52 10.25 5.94
N ARG A 89 4.72 10.77 6.27
CA ARG A 89 5.29 11.98 5.66
C ARG A 89 5.50 11.83 4.16
N PHE A 90 6.01 10.69 3.71
CA PHE A 90 6.12 10.35 2.29
C PHE A 90 4.76 10.44 1.58
N THR A 91 3.71 9.90 2.20
CA THR A 91 2.35 9.94 1.64
C THR A 91 1.85 11.38 1.53
N VAL A 92 1.98 12.18 2.59
CA VAL A 92 1.53 13.58 2.62
C VAL A 92 2.26 14.41 1.56
N ASN A 93 3.58 14.27 1.46
CA ASN A 93 4.38 14.97 0.44
C ASN A 93 3.94 14.57 -0.98
N LYS A 94 3.69 13.28 -1.23
CA LYS A 94 3.18 12.82 -2.53
C LYS A 94 1.79 13.36 -2.83
N MET A 95 0.91 13.45 -1.84
CA MET A 95 -0.41 14.07 -2.01
C MET A 95 -0.28 15.53 -2.45
N GLU A 96 0.61 16.29 -1.82
CA GLU A 96 0.89 17.69 -2.17
C GLU A 96 1.47 17.81 -3.59
N GLU A 97 2.53 17.06 -3.89
CA GLU A 97 3.17 17.01 -5.22
C GLU A 97 2.18 16.69 -6.35
N MET A 98 1.21 15.82 -6.07
CA MET A 98 0.25 15.30 -7.04
C MET A 98 -1.10 16.04 -7.02
N GLY A 99 -1.27 17.05 -6.17
CA GLY A 99 -2.51 17.83 -6.03
C GLY A 99 -3.70 17.02 -5.49
N ILE A 100 -3.46 15.94 -4.74
CA ILE A 100 -4.51 15.13 -4.13
C ILE A 100 -4.92 15.77 -2.81
N LYS A 101 -6.10 16.39 -2.78
CA LYS A 101 -6.58 17.09 -1.59
C LYS A 101 -7.32 16.16 -0.63
N PRO A 102 -7.29 16.42 0.70
CA PRO A 102 -8.03 15.63 1.69
C PRO A 102 -9.54 15.51 1.39
N GLU A 103 -10.15 16.53 0.80
CA GLU A 103 -11.58 16.54 0.45
C GLU A 103 -11.96 15.55 -0.65
N HIS A 104 -10.97 15.03 -1.38
CA HIS A 104 -11.20 13.97 -2.36
C HIS A 104 -11.61 12.66 -1.69
N LYS A 105 -11.29 12.45 -0.40
CA LYS A 105 -11.64 11.26 0.39
C LYS A 105 -11.22 9.93 -0.25
N VAL A 106 -10.11 9.95 -0.99
CA VAL A 106 -9.51 8.78 -1.66
C VAL A 106 -8.28 8.23 -0.92
N ILE A 107 -7.82 8.91 0.12
CA ILE A 107 -6.70 8.47 0.96
C ILE A 107 -7.14 8.57 2.42
N CYS A 108 -6.92 7.50 3.18
CA CYS A 108 -7.13 7.46 4.62
C CYS A 108 -5.88 6.90 5.31
N PHE A 109 -5.64 7.34 6.55
CA PHE A 109 -4.57 6.80 7.39
C PHE A 109 -5.17 5.87 8.43
N GLY A 110 -4.49 4.76 8.72
CA GLY A 110 -4.92 3.76 9.69
C GLY A 110 -3.80 3.37 10.63
N GLN A 111 -4.11 3.33 11.93
CA GLN A 111 -3.21 2.89 13.00
C GLN A 111 -3.97 1.95 13.93
N LEU A 112 -3.24 1.10 14.65
CA LEU A 112 -3.82 0.27 15.71
C LEU A 112 -4.17 1.14 16.91
N TYR A 113 -5.37 0.93 17.45
CA TYR A 113 -5.86 1.66 18.61
C TYR A 113 -4.96 1.41 19.84
N GLY A 114 -4.47 2.47 20.46
CA GLY A 114 -3.62 2.41 21.64
C GLY A 114 -2.13 2.18 21.35
N MET A 115 -1.70 2.30 20.09
CA MET A 115 -0.30 2.14 19.70
C MET A 115 0.23 3.40 19.02
N CYS A 116 1.25 4.02 19.62
CA CYS A 116 1.87 5.24 19.10
C CYS A 116 0.85 6.39 18.89
N ASP A 117 -0.03 6.61 19.88
CA ASP A 117 -1.07 7.66 19.85
C ASP A 117 -0.52 9.09 20.07
N GLN A 118 0.75 9.22 20.46
CA GLN A 118 1.47 10.48 20.67
C GLN A 118 2.38 10.79 19.49
#